data_AF-A0A1V5VIH0-F1
#
_entry.id   AF-A0A1V5VIH0-F1
#
_cell.length_a   1.000
_cell.length_b   1.000
_cell.length_c   1.000
_cell.angle_alpha   90.00
_cell.angle_beta   90.00
_cell.angle_gamma   90.00
#
_symmetry.space_group_name_H-M   'P 1'
#
loop_
_entity.id
_entity.type
_entity.pdbx_description
1 polymer ?
#
loop_
_entity_poly.entity_id
_entity_poly.type
_entity_poly.pdbx_seq_one_letter_code
_entity_poly.pdbx_strand_id
1 'polypeptide(L)'
;MKNETSTNHELGNNSNLLLCAGLNQSANVIFQNNKEKGFWDNDRNVGELLMLVTSELGEAMEAYRKGKFADLKQYYEISNKEWADKSPIEKKEKYCFENLVKDTFEDEIADAVIRLLDLSAGLGIDLEKHINEKVKYNKLHERLHGKQY
;
A
#
# COMPACT_ATOMS: atom_id res chain seq x y z
N MET A 1 -21.51 34.31 44.60
CA MET A 1 -20.16 33.83 45.01
C MET A 1 -19.92 32.50 44.32
N LYS A 2 -18.98 32.47 43.37
CA LYS A 2 -18.03 31.38 43.04
C LYS A 2 -18.60 29.96 42.82
N ASN A 3 -18.29 29.20 41.76
CA ASN A 3 -17.30 29.30 40.70
C ASN A 3 -17.71 28.34 39.57
N GLU A 4 -17.49 28.80 38.33
CA GLU A 4 -17.24 27.96 37.17
C GLU A 4 -16.03 27.06 37.43
N THR A 5 -16.08 25.80 37.02
CA THR A 5 -14.89 25.07 36.57
C THR A 5 -15.27 24.28 35.34
N SER A 6 -15.12 24.95 34.21
CA SER A 6 -15.00 24.37 32.88
C SER A 6 -13.89 23.32 32.89
N THR A 7 -14.24 22.05 32.67
CA THR A 7 -13.28 21.05 32.22
C THR A 7 -13.01 21.32 30.75
N ASN A 8 -12.07 22.24 30.49
CA ASN A 8 -11.33 22.29 29.25
C ASN A 8 -10.56 20.99 29.13
N HIS A 9 -11.16 19.99 28.48
CA HIS A 9 -10.38 18.85 28.01
C HIS A 9 -9.49 19.42 26.90
N GLU A 10 -8.21 19.53 27.20
CA GLU A 10 -7.16 19.94 26.28
C GLU A 10 -7.33 19.19 24.95
N LEU A 11 -7.78 19.92 23.92
CA LEU A 11 -7.54 19.51 22.55
C LEU A 11 -6.05 19.70 22.32
N GLY A 12 -5.29 18.66 22.70
CA GLY A 12 -3.87 18.55 22.42
C GLY A 12 -3.65 18.89 20.96
N ASN A 13 -2.84 19.93 20.73
CA ASN A 13 -2.48 20.45 19.44
C ASN A 13 -1.73 19.35 18.67
N ASN A 14 -2.47 18.53 17.90
CA ASN A 14 -1.99 17.35 17.20
C ASN A 14 -1.27 17.74 15.89
N SER A 15 -0.55 18.87 15.89
CA SER A 15 0.15 19.42 14.73
C SER A 15 1.41 18.62 14.35
N ASN A 16 1.84 17.67 15.20
CA ASN A 16 3.03 16.85 15.01
C ASN A 16 2.77 15.36 14.75
N LEU A 17 1.51 14.90 14.66
CA LEU A 17 1.26 13.50 14.30
C LEU A 17 1.49 13.30 12.80
N LEU A 18 2.51 12.51 12.45
CA LEU A 18 2.70 12.04 11.08
C LEU A 18 1.49 11.19 10.68
N LEU A 19 0.85 11.53 9.56
CA LEU A 19 -0.25 10.73 9.02
C LEU A 19 0.26 9.38 8.54
N CYS A 20 1.42 9.38 7.90
CA CYS A 20 2.03 8.22 7.32
C CYS A 20 3.44 8.05 7.88
N ALA A 21 3.74 6.83 8.34
CA ALA A 21 5.04 6.44 8.86
C ALA A 21 5.35 5.00 8.40
N GLY A 22 6.59 4.76 7.97
CA GLY A 22 7.09 3.44 7.55
C GLY A 22 7.01 3.17 6.04
N LEU A 23 6.38 4.03 5.24
CA LEU A 23 6.28 3.80 3.78
C LEU A 23 7.64 3.84 3.10
N ASN A 24 8.51 4.77 3.48
CA ASN A 24 9.85 4.85 2.90
C ASN A 24 10.70 3.62 3.29
N GLN A 25 10.45 3.02 4.45
CA GLN A 25 11.13 1.79 4.87
C GLN A 25 10.69 0.62 3.99
N SER A 26 9.38 0.45 3.81
CA SER A 26 8.82 -0.56 2.89
C SER A 26 9.30 -0.35 1.46
N ALA A 27 9.31 0.89 0.97
CA ALA A 27 9.81 1.23 -0.36
C ALA A 27 11.27 0.82 -0.56
N ASN A 28 12.13 1.07 0.44
CA ASN A 28 13.52 0.64 0.39
C ASN A 28 13.65 -0.89 0.36
N VAL A 29 12.88 -1.63 1.17
CA VAL A 29 12.91 -3.11 1.15
C VAL A 29 12.50 -3.64 -0.22
N ILE A 30 11.41 -3.12 -0.78
CA ILE A 30 10.91 -3.51 -2.11
C ILE A 30 11.96 -3.21 -3.18
N PHE A 31 12.52 -2.00 -3.17
CA PHE A 31 13.54 -1.58 -4.13
C PHE A 31 14.80 -2.44 -4.07
N GLN A 32 15.32 -2.75 -2.87
CA GLN A 32 16.48 -3.64 -2.74
C GLN A 32 16.17 -5.04 -3.29
N ASN A 33 15.02 -5.61 -2.94
CA ASN A 33 14.60 -6.92 -3.46
C ASN A 33 14.50 -6.94 -4.99
N ASN A 34 14.00 -5.87 -5.61
CA ASN A 34 13.91 -5.76 -7.07
C ASN A 34 15.27 -5.50 -7.72
N LYS A 35 16.13 -4.72 -7.07
CA LYS A 35 17.50 -4.49 -7.51
C LYS A 35 18.31 -5.79 -7.50
N GLU A 36 18.19 -6.61 -6.46
CA GLU A 36 18.82 -7.94 -6.38
C GLU A 36 18.35 -8.88 -7.49
N LYS A 37 17.12 -8.70 -7.99
CA LYS A 37 16.56 -9.44 -9.13
C LYS A 37 16.94 -8.85 -10.50
N GLY A 38 17.76 -7.80 -10.53
CA GLY A 38 18.26 -7.17 -11.76
C GLY A 38 17.30 -6.15 -12.40
N PHE A 39 16.17 -5.83 -11.75
CA PHE A 39 15.23 -4.85 -12.30
C PHE A 39 15.79 -3.41 -12.33
N TRP A 40 16.90 -3.16 -11.64
CA TRP A 40 17.56 -1.84 -11.57
C TRP A 40 19.02 -1.89 -12.01
N ASP A 41 19.42 -2.89 -12.80
CA ASP A 41 20.79 -3.02 -13.33
C ASP A 41 21.13 -1.93 -14.36
N ASN A 42 20.12 -1.33 -14.98
CA ASN A 42 20.24 -0.24 -15.94
C ASN A 42 19.29 0.89 -15.59
N ASP A 43 19.52 2.06 -16.17
CA ASP A 43 18.60 3.19 -16.08
C ASP A 43 17.20 2.79 -16.56
N ARG A 44 16.19 3.10 -15.74
CA ARG A 44 14.79 2.80 -16.02
C ARG A 44 14.10 3.99 -16.64
N ASN A 45 13.28 3.74 -17.67
CA ASN A 45 12.41 4.75 -18.23
C ASN A 45 11.25 5.03 -17.26
N VAL A 46 11.12 6.29 -16.82
CA VAL A 46 10.06 6.69 -15.87
C VAL A 46 8.65 6.45 -16.44
N GLY A 47 8.45 6.66 -17.75
CA GLY A 47 7.17 6.39 -18.41
C GLY A 47 6.78 4.92 -18.36
N GLU A 48 7.73 4.01 -18.59
CA GLU A 48 7.50 2.56 -18.46
C GLU A 48 7.13 2.19 -17.02
N LEU A 49 7.86 2.71 -16.04
CA LEU A 49 7.58 2.50 -14.62
C LEU A 49 6.17 2.96 -14.23
N LEU A 50 5.76 4.14 -14.70
CA LEU A 50 4.40 4.66 -14.47
C LEU A 50 3.33 3.80 -15.15
N MET A 51 3.60 3.29 -16.35
CA MET A 51 2.67 2.41 -17.05
C MET A 51 2.54 1.04 -16.37
N LEU A 52 3.59 0.53 -15.73
CA LEU A 52 3.51 -0.68 -14.91
C LEU A 52 2.58 -0.47 -13.71
N VAL A 53 2.60 0.69 -13.04
CA VAL A 53 1.62 0.98 -11.98
C VAL A 53 0.21 1.06 -12.55
N THR A 54 0.06 1.70 -13.71
CA THR A 54 -1.23 1.91 -14.36
C THR A 54 -1.86 0.60 -14.83
N SER A 55 -1.05 -0.37 -15.31
CA SER A 55 -1.56 -1.67 -15.73
C SER A 55 -2.18 -2.44 -14.57
N GLU A 56 -1.57 -2.43 -13.38
CA GLU A 56 -2.11 -3.17 -12.23
C GLU A 56 -3.46 -2.58 -11.78
N LEU A 57 -3.65 -1.27 -11.90
CA LEU A 57 -4.96 -0.67 -11.67
C LEU A 57 -6.00 -1.10 -12.72
N GLY A 58 -5.57 -1.37 -13.95
CA GLY A 58 -6.40 -1.99 -14.99
C GLY A 58 -6.76 -3.44 -14.66
N GLU A 59 -5.80 -4.21 -14.14
CA GLU A 59 -6.01 -5.58 -13.68
C GLU A 59 -6.97 -5.62 -12.47
N ALA A 60 -6.80 -4.71 -11.51
CA ALA A 60 -7.71 -4.52 -10.39
C ALA A 60 -9.15 -4.24 -10.88
N MET A 61 -9.31 -3.29 -11.81
CA MET A 61 -10.62 -2.99 -12.39
C MET A 61 -11.26 -4.23 -13.04
N GLU A 62 -10.46 -5.03 -13.75
CA GLU A 62 -10.92 -6.25 -14.41
C GLU A 62 -11.28 -7.36 -13.40
N ALA A 63 -10.50 -7.53 -12.33
CA ALA A 63 -10.79 -8.44 -11.23
C ALA A 63 -12.10 -8.05 -10.53
N TYR A 64 -12.28 -6.76 -10.22
CA TYR A 64 -13.52 -6.21 -9.65
C TYR A 64 -14.73 -6.48 -10.56
N ARG A 65 -14.60 -6.20 -11.87
CA ARG A 65 -15.66 -6.45 -12.86
C ARG A 65 -16.06 -7.93 -12.92
N LYS A 66 -15.12 -8.83 -12.68
CA LYS A 66 -15.33 -10.29 -12.63
C LYS A 66 -15.79 -10.81 -11.26
N GLY A 67 -15.85 -9.95 -10.23
CA GLY A 67 -16.18 -10.35 -8.86
C GLY A 67 -15.09 -11.22 -8.20
N LYS A 68 -13.82 -11.04 -8.59
CA LYS A 68 -12.69 -11.75 -8.01
C LYS A 68 -12.13 -10.97 -6.81
N PHE A 69 -12.30 -11.51 -5.61
CA PHE A 69 -11.83 -10.93 -4.35
C PHE A 69 -11.04 -11.96 -3.57
N ALA A 70 -10.02 -11.51 -2.84
CA ALA A 70 -9.20 -12.38 -2.01
C ALA A 70 -10.01 -12.97 -0.84
N ASP A 71 -9.81 -14.26 -0.55
CA ASP A 71 -10.30 -14.88 0.68
C ASP A 71 -9.15 -15.01 1.69
N LEU A 72 -8.81 -13.89 2.33
CA LEU A 72 -7.74 -13.87 3.33
C LEU A 72 -8.05 -14.72 4.56
N LYS A 73 -9.34 -14.89 4.89
CA LYS A 73 -9.73 -15.75 6.01
C LYS A 73 -9.38 -17.20 5.69
N GLN A 74 -9.79 -17.70 4.53
CA GLN A 74 -9.45 -19.05 4.09
C GLN A 74 -7.94 -19.19 3.87
N TYR A 75 -7.26 -18.15 3.38
CA TYR A 75 -5.80 -18.14 3.27
C TYR A 75 -5.14 -18.46 4.61
N TYR A 76 -5.45 -17.70 5.68
CA TYR A 76 -4.85 -17.93 7.00
C TYR A 76 -5.28 -19.26 7.62
N GLU A 77 -6.53 -19.69 7.39
CA GLU A 77 -7.00 -20.99 7.88
C GLU A 77 -6.25 -22.17 7.25
N ILE A 78 -5.89 -22.07 5.97
CA ILE A 78 -5.20 -23.13 5.24
C ILE A 78 -3.69 -23.05 5.45
N SER A 79 -3.10 -21.85 5.47
CA SER A 79 -1.66 -21.65 5.67
C SER A 79 -1.19 -22.13 7.05
N ASN A 80 -2.05 -22.02 8.07
CA ASN A 80 -1.71 -22.37 9.45
C ASN A 80 -2.03 -23.83 9.82
N LYS A 81 -2.64 -24.61 8.92
CA LYS A 81 -2.92 -26.04 9.18
C LYS A 81 -1.65 -26.88 9.07
N GLU A 82 -1.58 -27.95 9.85
CA GLU A 82 -0.63 -29.02 9.56
C GLU A 82 -1.13 -29.82 8.37
N TRP A 83 -0.45 -29.70 7.23
CA TRP A 83 -0.76 -30.50 6.05
C TRP A 83 -0.15 -31.89 6.17
N ALA A 84 -0.88 -32.92 5.76
CA ALA A 84 -0.37 -34.29 5.65
C ALA A 84 0.84 -34.38 4.69
N ASP A 85 0.90 -33.48 3.72
CA ASP A 85 2.03 -33.30 2.83
C ASP A 85 3.19 -32.58 3.56
N LYS A 86 4.36 -33.22 3.58
CA LYS A 86 5.61 -32.70 4.15
C LYS A 86 6.39 -31.80 3.18
N SER A 87 5.76 -31.33 2.10
CA SER A 87 6.35 -30.35 1.19
C SER A 87 6.91 -29.13 1.95
N PRO A 88 7.98 -28.50 1.45
CA PRO A 88 8.52 -27.26 2.02
C PRO A 88 7.43 -26.20 2.20
N ILE A 89 7.54 -25.40 3.26
CA ILE A 89 6.55 -24.38 3.63
C ILE A 89 6.30 -23.38 2.50
N GLU A 90 7.36 -23.00 1.78
CA GLU A 90 7.31 -22.10 0.63
C GLU A 90 6.37 -22.61 -0.49
N LYS A 91 6.31 -23.94 -0.70
CA LYS A 91 5.39 -24.51 -1.69
C LYS A 91 3.93 -24.38 -1.25
N LYS A 92 3.68 -24.46 0.06
CA LYS A 92 2.33 -24.33 0.63
C LYS A 92 1.87 -22.89 0.58
N GLU A 93 2.71 -21.95 1.00
CA GLU A 93 2.43 -20.51 0.92
C GLU A 93 2.15 -20.09 -0.51
N LYS A 94 3.00 -20.52 -1.46
CA LYS A 94 2.79 -20.28 -2.88
C LYS A 94 1.44 -20.83 -3.36
N TYR A 95 1.11 -22.08 -3.03
CA TYR A 95 -0.17 -22.68 -3.41
C TYR A 95 -1.36 -21.90 -2.83
N CYS A 96 -1.33 -21.56 -1.55
CA CYS A 96 -2.41 -20.81 -0.91
C CYS A 96 -2.60 -19.45 -1.56
N PHE A 97 -1.50 -18.74 -1.83
CA PHE A 97 -1.55 -17.44 -2.48
C PHE A 97 -2.12 -17.54 -3.90
N GLU A 98 -1.59 -18.45 -4.72
CA GLU A 98 -2.03 -18.65 -6.11
C GLU A 98 -3.52 -19.01 -6.25
N ASN A 99 -4.12 -19.64 -5.24
CA ASN A 99 -5.52 -20.08 -5.30
C ASN A 99 -6.51 -19.14 -4.59
N LEU A 100 -6.04 -18.33 -3.62
CA LEU A 100 -6.94 -17.59 -2.71
C LEU A 100 -6.76 -16.08 -2.78
N VAL A 101 -5.63 -15.60 -3.31
CA VAL A 101 -5.26 -14.19 -3.33
C VAL A 101 -4.91 -13.74 -4.74
N LYS A 102 -4.18 -14.55 -5.51
CA LYS A 102 -3.66 -14.14 -6.80
C LYS A 102 -4.74 -13.73 -7.81
N ASP A 103 -4.47 -12.71 -8.62
CA ASP A 103 -5.35 -12.16 -9.67
C ASP A 103 -6.71 -11.65 -9.11
N THR A 104 -6.74 -11.26 -7.84
CA THR A 104 -7.93 -10.69 -7.17
C THR A 104 -7.82 -9.18 -7.03
N PHE A 105 -8.94 -8.50 -6.82
CA PHE A 105 -8.97 -7.05 -6.71
C PHE A 105 -7.98 -6.48 -5.68
N GLU A 106 -7.90 -7.09 -4.49
CA GLU A 106 -7.00 -6.67 -3.43
C GLU A 106 -5.52 -6.89 -3.77
N ASP A 107 -5.22 -7.99 -4.47
CA ASP A 107 -3.86 -8.34 -4.90
C ASP A 107 -3.34 -7.32 -5.92
N GLU A 108 -4.16 -7.00 -6.93
CA GLU A 108 -3.78 -6.03 -7.96
C GLU A 108 -3.62 -4.60 -7.40
N ILE A 109 -4.41 -4.24 -6.39
CA ILE A 109 -4.19 -2.98 -5.65
C ILE A 109 -2.85 -3.02 -4.92
N ALA A 110 -2.51 -4.14 -4.29
CA ALA A 110 -1.23 -4.31 -3.59
C ALA A 110 -0.07 -4.21 -4.59
N ASP A 111 -0.17 -4.84 -5.76
CA ASP A 111 0.84 -4.76 -6.82
C ASP A 111 1.02 -3.33 -7.34
N ALA A 112 -0.06 -2.58 -7.53
CA ALA A 112 0.04 -1.15 -7.87
C ALA A 112 0.80 -0.35 -6.81
N VAL A 113 0.52 -0.59 -5.53
CA VAL A 113 1.21 0.06 -4.40
C VAL A 113 2.69 -0.35 -4.37
N ILE A 114 3.00 -1.64 -4.50
CA ILE A 114 4.38 -2.14 -4.50
C ILE A 114 5.19 -1.49 -5.62
N ARG A 115 4.63 -1.40 -6.83
CA ARG A 115 5.28 -0.73 -7.96
C ARG A 115 5.49 0.76 -7.74
N LEU A 116 4.51 1.44 -7.13
CA LEU A 116 4.65 2.87 -6.80
C LEU A 116 5.74 3.09 -5.74
N LEU A 117 5.87 2.19 -4.77
CA LEU A 117 6.92 2.24 -3.76
C LEU A 117 8.30 1.92 -4.34
N ASP A 118 8.42 0.90 -5.20
CA ASP A 118 9.66 0.58 -5.95
C ASP A 118 10.13 1.79 -6.77
N LEU A 119 9.21 2.38 -7.56
CA LEU A 119 9.46 3.59 -8.33
C LEU A 119 9.93 4.75 -7.45
N SER A 120 9.26 4.96 -6.31
CA SER A 120 9.58 6.06 -5.40
C SER A 120 10.98 5.93 -4.82
N ALA A 121 11.34 4.75 -4.31
CA ALA A 121 12.66 4.49 -3.77
C ALA A 121 13.75 4.53 -4.87
N GLY A 122 13.50 3.94 -6.03
CA GLY A 122 14.44 3.94 -7.15
C GLY A 122 14.72 5.34 -7.72
N LEU A 123 13.77 6.27 -7.63
CA LEU A 123 13.95 7.67 -8.00
C LEU A 123 14.39 8.58 -6.84
N GLY A 124 14.61 8.04 -5.64
CA GLY A 124 15.01 8.82 -4.47
C GLY A 124 13.92 9.77 -3.95
N ILE A 125 12.65 9.46 -4.16
CA ILE A 125 11.50 10.25 -3.73
C ILE A 125 11.17 9.92 -2.27
N ASP A 126 11.19 10.94 -1.41
CA ASP A 126 10.70 10.84 -0.03
C ASP A 126 9.16 10.89 0.00
N LEU A 127 8.54 9.76 -0.39
CA LEU A 127 7.09 9.66 -0.58
C LEU A 127 6.33 9.94 0.71
N GLU A 128 6.81 9.44 1.85
CA GLU A 128 6.20 9.66 3.15
C GLU A 128 6.15 11.15 3.52
N LYS A 129 7.26 11.89 3.34
CA LYS A 129 7.28 13.34 3.56
C LYS A 129 6.33 14.05 2.59
N HIS A 130 6.32 13.67 1.32
CA HIS A 130 5.41 14.26 0.34
C HIS A 130 3.93 14.06 0.71
N ILE A 131 3.54 12.85 1.15
CA ILE A 131 2.18 12.55 1.61
C ILE A 131 1.83 13.39 2.84
N ASN A 132 2.71 13.41 3.84
CA ASN A 132 2.48 14.15 5.09
C ASN A 132 2.29 15.65 4.83
N GLU A 133 3.15 16.27 4.00
CA GLU A 133 3.01 17.68 3.63
C GLU A 133 1.78 17.93 2.76
N LYS A 134 1.48 17.04 1.79
CA LYS A 134 0.30 17.17 0.94
C LYS A 134 -1.00 17.09 1.72
N VAL A 135 -1.09 16.20 2.72
CA VAL A 135 -2.30 16.09 3.55
C VAL A 135 -2.46 17.28 4.47
N LYS A 136 -1.37 17.81 5.06
CA LYS A 136 -1.41 19.08 5.80
C LYS A 136 -1.96 20.21 4.93
N TYR A 137 -1.49 20.31 3.69
CA TYR A 137 -2.00 21.28 2.72
C TYR A 137 -3.47 21.03 2.35
N ASN A 138 -3.87 19.77 2.11
CA ASN A 138 -5.24 19.41 1.76
C ASN A 138 -6.27 19.82 2.84
N LYS A 139 -5.88 19.81 4.12
CA LYS A 139 -6.72 20.28 5.23
C LYS A 139 -7.04 21.78 5.18
N LEU A 140 -6.27 22.56 4.42
CA LEU A 140 -6.49 24.01 4.27
C LEU A 140 -7.55 24.33 3.20
N HIS A 141 -7.97 23.35 2.40
CA HIS A 141 -8.93 23.59 1.34
C HIS A 141 -10.37 23.51 1.82
N GLU A 142 -11.23 24.32 1.17
CA GLU A 142 -12.67 24.19 1.30
C GLU A 142 -13.13 22.81 0.84
N ARG A 143 -14.23 22.33 1.42
CA ARG A 143 -14.80 21.02 1.12
C ARG A 143 -15.02 20.85 -0.39
N LEU A 144 -14.43 19.79 -0.95
CA LEU A 144 -14.45 19.42 -2.38
C LEU A 144 -13.81 20.44 -3.34
N HIS A 145 -13.16 21.50 -2.86
CA HIS A 145 -12.65 22.59 -3.74
C HIS A 145 -13.72 23.10 -4.74
N GLY A 146 -15.01 23.05 -4.37
CA GLY A 146 -16.12 23.38 -5.26
C GLY A 146 -16.47 22.34 -6.34
N LYS A 147 -15.87 21.14 -6.34
CA LYS A 147 -16.21 20.04 -7.27
C LYS A 147 -17.41 19.23 -6.77
N GLN A 148 -18.13 18.61 -7.70
CA GLN A 148 -19.27 17.72 -7.39
C GLN A 148 -18.87 16.25 -7.19
N TYR A 149 -17.67 15.88 -7.62
CA TYR A 149 -17.03 14.57 -7.44
C TYR A 149 -15.51 14.75 -7.46
#